data_AF-A0A7U9R7H7-F1
#
_entry.id   AF-A0A7U9R7H7-F1
#
_cell.length_a   1.000
_cell.length_b   1.000
_cell.length_c   1.000
_cell.angle_alpha   90.00
_cell.angle_beta   90.00
_cell.angle_gamma   90.00
#
_symmetry.space_group_name_H-M   'P 1'
#
loop_
_entity.id
_entity.type
_entity.pdbx_description
1 polymer ?
#
loop_
_entity_poly.entity_id
_entity_poly.type
_entity_poly.pdbx_seq_one_letter_code
_entity_poly.pdbx_strand_id
1 'polypeptide(L)'
;MALKMDFLNTKKEPTEMERVTENIAQVEGEIQQKVYQLGQLYYEEHKADEAADSQYYRLVDAISKLELNRMGFYKNKLRLQGQMMCENCGAVIPYGSVFCSACGKRADERQEGGAVSNGGTPGKSCTACGAALEEDSLFCASCGTKVE
;
A
#
# COMPACT_ATOMS: atom_id res chain seq x y z
N MET A 1 60.77 19.20 21.02
CA MET A 1 60.65 17.75 21.31
C MET A 1 59.17 17.40 21.36
N ALA A 2 58.72 16.58 20.42
CA ALA A 2 57.46 15.79 20.37
C ALA A 2 57.17 15.55 18.86
N LEU A 3 57.80 14.54 18.25
CA LEU A 3 57.20 13.22 18.03
C LEU A 3 55.79 13.30 17.44
N LYS A 4 55.69 13.02 16.14
CA LYS A 4 54.76 12.05 15.56
C LYS A 4 55.36 11.59 14.23
N MET A 5 56.00 10.43 14.27
CA MET A 5 56.30 9.70 13.04
C MET A 5 55.03 8.96 12.66
N ASP A 6 54.50 9.27 11.47
CA ASP A 6 53.44 8.50 10.84
C ASP A 6 54.02 7.15 10.37
N PHE A 7 54.14 6.21 11.30
CA PHE A 7 54.67 4.88 11.04
C PHE A 7 53.54 3.95 10.57
N LEU A 8 53.49 3.76 9.25
CA LEU A 8 53.08 2.56 8.52
C LEU A 8 51.60 2.14 8.59
N ASN A 9 50.84 2.58 7.58
CA ASN A 9 49.64 1.88 7.12
C ASN A 9 50.04 0.68 6.24
N THR A 10 50.56 -0.39 6.85
CA THR A 10 50.77 -1.67 6.15
C THR A 10 49.55 -2.55 6.34
N LYS A 11 48.65 -2.58 5.34
CA LYS A 11 47.63 -3.62 5.25
C LYS A 11 48.35 -4.97 5.10
N LYS A 12 48.35 -5.77 6.16
CA LYS A 12 48.87 -7.15 6.11
C LYS A 12 48.01 -7.93 5.11
N GLU A 13 48.63 -8.65 4.18
CA GLU A 13 47.87 -9.51 3.28
C GLU A 13 47.10 -10.56 4.10
N PRO A 14 45.81 -10.76 3.81
CA PRO A 14 45.01 -11.74 4.50
C PRO A 14 45.57 -13.13 4.21
N THR A 15 45.71 -13.92 5.26
CA THR A 15 46.09 -15.33 5.22
C THR A 15 45.08 -16.13 4.40
N GLU A 16 45.49 -17.29 3.90
CA GLU A 16 44.57 -18.17 3.16
C GLU A 16 43.35 -18.55 4.00
N MET A 17 43.53 -18.76 5.31
CA MET A 17 42.43 -19.01 6.25
C MET A 17 41.46 -17.83 6.31
N GLU A 18 41.95 -16.60 6.46
CA GLU A 18 41.11 -15.39 6.49
C GLU A 18 40.33 -15.23 5.18
N ARG A 19 40.98 -15.45 4.02
CA ARG A 19 40.31 -15.40 2.71
C ARG A 19 39.22 -16.46 2.59
N VAL A 20 39.47 -17.70 3.04
CA VAL A 20 38.47 -18.76 3.02
C VAL A 20 37.32 -18.45 3.96
N THR A 21 37.58 -17.91 5.16
CA THR A 21 36.53 -17.47 6.09
C THR A 21 35.68 -16.34 5.51
N GLU A 22 36.30 -15.35 4.86
CA GLU A 22 35.59 -14.28 4.15
C GLU A 22 34.70 -14.82 3.02
N ASN A 23 35.23 -15.75 2.21
CA ASN A 23 34.45 -16.39 1.15
C ASN A 23 33.26 -17.18 1.70
N ILE A 24 33.44 -17.92 2.80
CA ILE A 24 32.34 -18.64 3.46
C ILE A 24 31.27 -17.64 3.93
N ALA A 25 31.68 -16.59 4.65
CA ALA A 25 30.75 -15.57 5.13
C ALA A 25 30.00 -14.87 3.98
N GLN A 26 30.69 -14.62 2.86
CA GLN A 26 30.07 -14.06 1.66
C GLN A 26 29.00 -15.01 1.11
N VAL A 27 29.33 -16.28 0.88
CA VAL A 27 28.39 -17.27 0.33
C VAL A 27 27.22 -17.50 1.28
N GLU A 28 27.45 -17.55 2.59
CA GLU A 28 26.38 -17.65 3.59
C GLU A 28 25.44 -16.44 3.54
N GLY A 29 25.98 -15.22 3.38
CA GLY A 29 25.20 -14.01 3.19
C GLY A 29 24.37 -14.04 1.90
N GLU A 30 24.95 -14.50 0.80
CA GLU A 30 24.26 -14.69 -0.48
C GLU A 30 23.12 -15.71 -0.35
N ILE A 31 23.34 -16.83 0.34
CA ILE A 31 22.31 -17.85 0.62
C ILE A 31 21.16 -17.23 1.42
N GLN A 32 21.45 -16.50 2.50
CA GLN A 32 20.41 -15.85 3.31
C GLN A 32 19.58 -14.86 2.48
N GLN A 33 20.23 -14.08 1.62
CA GLN A 33 19.55 -13.17 0.70
C GLN A 33 18.63 -13.94 -0.27
N LYS A 34 19.07 -15.06 -0.83
CA LYS A 34 18.25 -15.88 -1.74
C LYS A 34 17.08 -16.55 -1.05
N VAL A 35 17.25 -17.03 0.19
CA VAL A 35 16.15 -17.57 0.99
C VAL A 35 15.12 -16.49 1.31
N TYR A 36 15.56 -15.28 1.66
CA TYR A 36 14.65 -14.15 1.88
C TYR A 36 13.87 -13.80 0.61
N GLN A 37 14.56 -13.68 -0.53
CA GLN A 37 13.94 -13.39 -1.83
C GLN A 37 12.91 -14.46 -2.21
N LEU A 38 13.23 -15.74 -1.99
CA LEU A 38 12.29 -16.85 -2.22
C LEU A 38 11.02 -16.69 -1.38
N GLY A 39 11.17 -16.39 -0.09
CA GLY A 39 10.04 -16.16 0.81
C GLY A 39 9.17 -14.97 0.39
N GLN A 40 9.78 -13.88 -0.10
CA GLN A 40 9.06 -12.73 -0.64
C GLN A 40 8.22 -13.11 -1.86
N LEU A 41 8.83 -13.76 -2.85
CA LEU A 41 8.14 -14.19 -4.08
C LEU A 41 6.99 -15.14 -3.76
N TYR A 42 7.23 -16.12 -2.88
CA TYR A 42 6.19 -17.04 -2.45
C TYR A 42 5.03 -16.31 -1.76
N TYR A 43 5.33 -15.42 -0.80
CA TYR A 43 4.31 -14.63 -0.12
C TYR A 43 3.51 -13.77 -1.09
N GLU A 44 4.16 -13.07 -2.03
CA GLU A 44 3.47 -12.21 -2.99
C GLU A 44 2.47 -12.97 -3.87
N GLU A 45 2.84 -14.17 -4.32
CA GLU A 45 2.01 -15.04 -5.15
C GLU A 45 0.85 -15.69 -4.36
N HIS A 46 1.07 -16.04 -3.09
CA HIS A 46 0.13 -16.87 -2.32
C HIS A 46 -0.61 -16.13 -1.18
N LYS A 47 -0.31 -14.86 -0.89
CA LYS A 47 -0.95 -14.11 0.22
C LYS A 47 -2.47 -13.93 0.07
N ALA A 48 -3.00 -14.13 -1.13
CA ALA A 48 -4.43 -14.09 -1.42
C ALA A 48 -5.08 -15.47 -1.47
N ASP A 49 -4.30 -16.55 -1.38
CA ASP A 49 -4.83 -17.91 -1.43
C ASP A 49 -5.50 -18.26 -0.10
N GLU A 50 -6.79 -18.58 -0.16
CA GLU A 50 -7.57 -19.04 1.00
C GLU A 50 -7.27 -20.51 1.32
N ALA A 51 -6.02 -20.83 1.62
CA ALA A 51 -5.58 -22.19 1.96
C ALA A 51 -5.18 -22.29 3.44
N ALA A 52 -6.15 -22.60 4.29
CA ALA A 52 -5.97 -22.80 5.73
C ALA A 52 -4.99 -23.95 6.08
N ASP A 53 -4.81 -24.91 5.17
CA ASP A 53 -4.01 -26.13 5.39
C ASP A 53 -2.55 -26.03 4.89
N SER A 54 -2.09 -24.84 4.45
CA SER A 54 -0.69 -24.68 4.10
C SER A 54 0.19 -24.61 5.36
N GLN A 55 1.39 -25.20 5.31
CA GLN A 55 2.37 -25.10 6.39
C GLN A 55 2.80 -23.65 6.69
N TYR A 56 2.51 -22.72 5.77
CA TYR A 56 2.83 -21.30 5.88
C TYR A 56 1.67 -20.44 6.39
N TYR A 57 0.46 -21.00 6.52
CA TYR A 57 -0.75 -20.26 6.88
C TYR A 57 -0.56 -19.36 8.11
N ARG A 58 0.08 -19.88 9.17
CA ARG A 58 0.34 -19.12 10.41
C ARG A 58 1.20 -17.87 10.18
N LEU A 59 2.19 -17.95 9.29
CA LEU A 59 3.04 -16.81 8.95
C LEU A 59 2.27 -15.79 8.10
N VAL A 60 1.49 -16.26 7.13
CA VAL A 60 0.66 -15.39 6.27
C VAL A 60 -0.37 -14.63 7.11
N ASP A 61 -1.12 -15.32 7.98
CA ASP A 61 -2.09 -14.71 8.89
C ASP A 61 -1.43 -13.69 9.84
N ALA A 62 -0.26 -14.02 10.39
CA ALA A 62 0.50 -13.09 11.23
C ALA A 62 0.93 -11.84 10.45
N ILE A 63 1.39 -11.97 9.21
CA ILE A 63 1.75 -10.83 8.35
C ILE A 63 0.50 -9.99 8.10
N SER A 64 -0.63 -10.58 7.70
CA SER A 64 -1.87 -9.85 7.45
C SER A 64 -2.32 -9.02 8.66
N LYS A 65 -2.23 -9.57 9.88
CA LYS A 65 -2.51 -8.84 11.13
C LYS A 65 -1.54 -7.69 11.37
N LEU A 66 -0.25 -7.89 11.10
CA LEU A 66 0.76 -6.84 11.18
C LEU A 66 0.49 -5.72 10.16
N GLU A 67 0.01 -6.05 8.96
CA GLU A 67 -0.34 -5.05 7.95
C GLU A 67 -1.53 -4.20 8.37
N LEU A 68 -2.58 -4.81 8.95
CA LEU A 68 -3.71 -4.08 9.52
C LEU A 68 -3.25 -3.14 10.64
N ASN A 69 -2.38 -3.60 11.54
CA ASN A 69 -1.80 -2.78 12.60
C ASN A 69 -0.97 -1.62 12.02
N ARG A 70 -0.12 -1.90 11.02
CA ARG A 70 0.67 -0.89 10.28
C ARG A 70 -0.23 0.20 9.70
N MET A 71 -1.35 -0.19 9.08
CA MET A 71 -2.34 0.75 8.54
C MET A 71 -3.01 1.58 9.65
N GLY A 72 -3.36 0.97 10.78
CA GLY A 72 -3.89 1.69 11.94
C GLY A 72 -2.92 2.75 12.48
N PHE A 73 -1.64 2.40 12.62
CA PHE A 73 -0.60 3.35 13.04
C PHE A 73 -0.41 4.47 12.02
N TYR A 74 -0.46 4.17 10.72
CA TYR A 74 -0.38 5.16 9.67
C TYR A 74 -1.55 6.16 9.71
N LYS A 75 -2.79 5.66 9.88
CA LYS A 75 -3.98 6.52 10.04
C LYS A 75 -3.88 7.39 11.30
N ASN A 76 -3.37 6.86 12.41
CA ASN A 76 -3.15 7.63 13.64
C ASN A 76 -2.09 8.73 13.41
N LYS A 77 -0.97 8.40 12.76
CA LYS A 77 0.05 9.37 12.37
C LYS A 77 -0.57 10.52 11.56
N LEU A 78 -1.36 10.22 10.53
CA LEU A 78 -2.03 11.25 9.72
C LEU A 78 -2.94 12.14 10.57
N ARG A 79 -3.74 11.53 11.46
CA ARG A 79 -4.62 12.28 12.38
C ARG A 79 -3.84 13.26 13.25
N LEU A 80 -2.70 12.84 13.80
CA LEU A 80 -1.83 13.71 14.60
C LEU A 80 -1.24 14.87 13.77
N GLN A 81 -1.16 14.71 12.46
CA GLN A 81 -0.71 15.73 11.50
C GLN A 81 -1.87 16.58 10.94
N GLY A 82 -3.09 16.43 11.45
CA GLY A 82 -4.26 17.15 10.94
C GLY A 82 -4.73 16.65 9.57
N GLN A 83 -4.40 15.41 9.21
CA GLN A 83 -4.77 14.75 7.95
C GLN A 83 -5.56 13.46 8.20
N MET A 84 -6.22 12.94 7.18
CA MET A 84 -6.86 11.62 7.17
C MET A 84 -6.66 10.95 5.82
N MET A 85 -6.80 9.62 5.81
CA MET A 85 -6.82 8.83 4.58
C MET A 85 -8.27 8.57 4.16
N CYS A 86 -8.59 8.80 2.90
CA CYS A 86 -9.89 8.44 2.34
C CYS A 86 -10.04 6.91 2.28
N GLU A 87 -11.14 6.38 2.82
CA GLU A 87 -11.43 4.93 2.84
C GLU A 87 -11.75 4.35 1.45
N ASN A 88 -12.00 5.21 0.46
CA ASN A 88 -12.38 4.79 -0.89
C ASN A 88 -11.23 4.78 -1.91
N CYS A 89 -10.30 5.73 -1.82
CA CYS A 89 -9.22 5.87 -2.80
C CYS A 89 -7.82 5.96 -2.18
N GLY A 90 -7.70 6.00 -0.85
CA GLY A 90 -6.42 6.10 -0.16
C GLY A 90 -5.77 7.49 -0.18
N ALA A 91 -6.38 8.50 -0.80
CA ALA A 91 -5.84 9.85 -0.82
C ALA A 91 -5.73 10.44 0.60
N VAL A 92 -4.64 11.16 0.87
CA VAL A 92 -4.44 11.91 2.11
C VAL A 92 -5.07 13.29 1.96
N ILE A 93 -6.01 13.63 2.83
CA ILE A 93 -6.80 14.87 2.79
C ILE A 93 -6.85 15.52 4.19
N PRO A 94 -7.27 16.79 4.33
CA PRO A 94 -7.42 17.43 5.64
C PRO A 94 -8.34 16.63 6.56
N TYR A 95 -7.96 16.51 7.83
CA TYR A 95 -8.77 15.80 8.83
C TYR A 95 -10.15 16.45 8.98
N GLY A 96 -11.19 15.61 9.06
CA GLY A 96 -12.58 16.08 9.15
C GLY A 96 -13.23 16.43 7.80
N SER A 97 -12.55 16.20 6.67
CA SER A 97 -13.16 16.35 5.35
C SER A 97 -14.32 15.37 5.17
N VAL A 98 -15.52 15.88 4.91
CA VAL A 98 -16.72 15.02 4.66
C VAL A 98 -16.60 14.30 3.33
N PHE A 99 -16.11 14.98 2.30
CA PHE A 99 -15.89 14.45 0.96
C PHE A 99 -14.41 14.46 0.59
N CYS A 100 -13.98 13.44 -0.15
CA CYS A 100 -12.62 13.34 -0.64
C CYS A 100 -12.42 14.26 -1.86
N SER A 101 -11.48 15.19 -1.77
CA SER A 101 -11.10 16.07 -2.88
C SER A 101 -10.50 15.34 -4.08
N ALA A 102 -10.03 14.10 -3.92
CA ALA A 102 -9.46 13.30 -5.01
C ALA A 102 -10.49 12.42 -5.74
N CYS A 103 -11.47 11.84 -5.03
CA CYS A 103 -12.42 10.88 -5.62
C CYS A 103 -13.90 11.25 -5.49
N GLY A 104 -14.23 12.38 -4.86
CA GLY A 104 -15.60 12.90 -4.71
C GLY A 104 -16.51 12.14 -3.74
N LYS A 105 -16.18 10.90 -3.37
CA LYS A 105 -16.96 10.12 -2.40
C LYS A 105 -16.77 10.63 -0.96
N ARG A 106 -17.67 10.23 -0.06
CA ARG A 106 -17.51 10.49 1.38
C ARG A 106 -16.18 9.91 1.86
N ALA A 107 -15.42 10.67 2.63
CA ALA A 107 -14.03 10.29 2.89
C ALA A 107 -13.88 9.25 4.01
N ASP A 108 -14.80 9.24 4.96
CA ASP A 108 -14.81 8.46 6.20
C ASP A 108 -15.52 7.10 6.09
N GLU A 109 -16.21 6.87 4.98
CA GLU A 109 -17.03 5.68 4.77
C GLU A 109 -16.65 4.98 3.46
N ARG A 110 -16.28 3.70 3.54
CA ARG A 110 -16.04 2.88 2.36
C ARG A 110 -17.38 2.54 1.73
N GLN A 111 -17.67 3.19 0.62
CA GLN A 111 -18.86 2.88 -0.16
C GLN A 111 -18.48 1.63 -0.97
N GLU A 112 -18.84 0.46 -0.45
CA GLU A 112 -18.85 -0.77 -1.24
C GLU A 112 -19.67 -0.50 -2.50
N GLY A 113 -19.22 -1.03 -3.65
CA GLY A 113 -19.82 -0.78 -4.95
C GLY A 113 -21.29 -1.13 -4.97
N GLY A 114 -22.12 -0.22 -4.49
CA GLY A 114 -23.51 -0.15 -4.82
C GLY A 114 -23.51 0.06 -6.32
N ALA A 115 -23.95 -0.98 -7.03
CA ALA A 115 -24.94 -0.73 -8.06
C ALA A 115 -25.78 0.43 -7.57
N VAL A 116 -25.71 1.57 -8.27
CA VAL A 116 -26.69 2.62 -8.10
C VAL A 116 -28.00 1.88 -8.12
N SER A 117 -28.68 1.84 -6.98
CA SER A 117 -30.08 1.48 -6.94
C SER A 117 -30.76 2.57 -7.74
N ASN A 118 -30.77 2.40 -9.06
CA ASN A 118 -31.81 2.94 -9.91
C ASN A 118 -33.08 2.22 -9.44
N GLY A 119 -33.61 2.66 -8.30
CA GLY A 119 -35.05 2.71 -8.08
C GLY A 119 -35.63 3.78 -9.01
N GLY A 120 -35.31 3.69 -10.29
CA GLY A 120 -35.69 4.61 -11.35
C GLY A 120 -36.16 3.74 -12.49
N THR A 121 -37.48 3.69 -12.64
CA THR A 121 -38.24 3.57 -13.88
C THR A 121 -37.39 3.91 -15.11
N PRO A 122 -37.58 3.27 -16.30
CA PRO A 122 -36.81 3.56 -17.51
C PRO A 122 -36.90 5.04 -17.93
N GLY A 123 -36.06 5.87 -17.32
CA GLY A 123 -35.92 7.30 -17.48
C GLY A 123 -34.67 7.61 -18.29
N LYS A 124 -34.69 8.75 -18.97
CA LYS A 124 -33.69 9.20 -19.94
C LYS A 124 -32.26 9.17 -19.37
N SER A 125 -31.25 8.94 -20.20
CA SER A 125 -29.84 9.03 -19.81
C SER A 125 -29.17 10.28 -20.40
N CYS A 126 -28.19 10.82 -19.69
CA CYS A 126 -27.45 12.00 -20.11
C CYS A 126 -26.58 11.68 -21.34
N THR A 127 -26.76 12.46 -22.41
CA THR A 127 -26.00 12.30 -23.67
C THR A 127 -24.51 12.61 -23.54
N ALA A 128 -24.11 13.38 -22.52
CA ALA A 128 -22.71 13.77 -22.32
C ALA A 128 -21.91 12.79 -21.45
N CYS A 129 -22.53 12.16 -20.45
CA CYS A 129 -21.82 11.31 -19.47
C CYS A 129 -22.47 9.94 -19.20
N GLY A 130 -23.65 9.68 -19.75
CA GLY A 130 -24.36 8.41 -19.58
C GLY A 130 -25.09 8.23 -18.25
N ALA A 131 -25.05 9.20 -17.34
CA ALA A 131 -25.76 9.13 -16.06
C ALA A 131 -27.29 9.12 -16.25
N ALA A 132 -28.01 8.38 -15.41
CA ALA A 132 -29.47 8.36 -15.41
C ALA A 132 -30.04 9.73 -14.99
N LEU A 133 -31.12 10.15 -15.64
CA LEU A 133 -31.79 11.43 -15.41
C LEU A 133 -33.19 11.20 -14.86
N GLU A 134 -33.55 12.01 -13.87
CA GLU A 134 -34.91 12.10 -13.33
C GLU A 134 -35.84 12.78 -14.37
N GLU A 135 -37.13 12.42 -14.39
CA GLU A 135 -38.09 12.83 -15.45
C GLU A 135 -38.27 14.35 -15.61
N ASP A 136 -37.85 15.16 -14.62
CA ASP A 136 -37.96 16.63 -14.63
C ASP A 136 -36.60 17.35 -14.45
N SER A 137 -35.47 16.67 -14.68
CA SER A 137 -34.15 17.27 -14.51
C SER A 137 -33.73 18.17 -15.69
N LEU A 138 -33.61 19.48 -15.43
CA LEU A 138 -33.07 20.46 -16.40
C LEU A 138 -31.55 20.36 -16.59
N PHE A 139 -30.85 19.75 -15.63
CA PHE A 139 -29.39 19.58 -15.62
C PHE A 139 -29.03 18.21 -15.06
N CYS A 140 -27.98 17.60 -15.61
CA CYS A 140 -27.46 16.33 -15.12
C CYS A 140 -26.77 16.52 -13.76
N ALA A 141 -27.24 15.84 -12.72
CA ALA A 141 -26.66 15.90 -11.38
C ALA A 141 -25.21 15.36 -11.31
N SER A 142 -24.79 14.56 -12.29
CA SER A 142 -23.45 13.96 -12.32
C SER A 142 -22.40 14.81 -13.05
N CYS A 143 -22.78 15.56 -14.10
CA CYS A 143 -21.82 16.31 -14.91
C CYS A 143 -22.18 17.78 -15.15
N GLY A 144 -23.34 18.25 -14.68
CA GLY A 144 -23.81 19.62 -14.84
C GLY A 144 -24.24 20.02 -16.26
N THR A 145 -24.21 19.09 -17.22
CA THR A 145 -24.67 19.35 -18.59
C THR A 145 -26.17 19.58 -18.58
N LYS A 146 -26.62 20.66 -19.25
CA LYS A 146 -28.04 20.94 -19.44
C LYS A 146 -28.67 19.83 -20.26
N VAL A 147 -29.77 19.28 -19.77
CA VAL A 147 -30.53 18.24 -20.44
C VAL A 147 -31.75 18.91 -21.07
N GLU A 148 -31.97 18.65 -22.36
CA GLU A 148 -33.16 19.10 -23.11
C GLU A 148 -34.12 17.94 -23.36
#